data_AF-A0A933AI11-F1
#
_entry.id   AF-A0A933AI11-F1
#
_cell.length_a   1.000
_cell.length_b   1.000
_cell.length_c   1.000
_cell.angle_alpha   90.00
_cell.angle_beta   90.00
_cell.angle_gamma   90.00
#
_symmetry.space_group_name_H-M   'P 1'
#
loop_
_entity.id
_entity.type
_entity.pdbx_description
1 polymer ?
#
loop_
_entity_poly.entity_id
_entity_poly.type
_entity_poly.pdbx_seq_one_letter_code
_entity_poly.pdbx_strand_id
1 'polypeptide(L)'
;WLVEAAVKAAEAGEPADEVVRIVRGLVPRMYVLFFVDSPTLLANSKRYGKAQAVLSKMLGIKPLLTIEEGDMVPLEKVRNRQQAVEKLIEFVSEYSELENLAVLQGAPEPTEDTRQLLAEMTQIFPARRVPVLEYGPSLASFIGRGGMGIFVFEGRGYDD
;
A
#
# COMPACT_ATOMS: atom_id res chain seq x y z
N TRP A 1 -9.39 1.68 7.52
CA TRP A 1 -10.48 1.05 6.75
C TRP A 1 -11.07 -0.20 7.40
N LEU A 2 -10.36 -1.34 7.50
CA LEU A 2 -10.95 -2.55 8.14
C LEU A 2 -11.42 -2.31 9.57
N VAL A 3 -10.63 -1.57 10.35
CA VAL A 3 -11.00 -1.17 11.72
C VAL A 3 -12.25 -0.29 11.72
N GLU A 4 -12.34 0.69 10.81
CA GLU A 4 -13.53 1.56 10.70
C GLU A 4 -14.78 0.76 10.31
N ALA A 5 -14.65 -0.21 9.40
CA ALA A 5 -15.76 -1.09 9.01
C ALA A 5 -16.21 -1.96 10.19
N ALA A 6 -15.25 -2.49 10.98
CA ALA A 6 -15.54 -3.27 12.17
C ALA A 6 -16.26 -2.44 13.23
N VAL A 7 -15.80 -1.20 13.48
CA VAL A 7 -16.43 -0.27 14.41
C VAL A 7 -17.85 0.05 13.96
N LYS A 8 -18.07 0.39 12.68
CA LYS A 8 -19.41 0.67 12.14
C LYS A 8 -20.37 -0.52 12.32
N ALA A 9 -19.90 -1.74 12.05
CA ALA A 9 -20.71 -2.95 12.23
C ALA A 9 -21.04 -3.19 13.72
N ALA A 10 -20.07 -3.02 14.61
CA ALA A 10 -20.27 -3.16 16.04
C ALA A 10 -21.24 -2.10 16.60
N GLU A 11 -21.12 -0.84 16.15
CA GLU A 11 -22.04 0.25 16.51
C GLU A 11 -23.47 0.02 15.98
N ALA A 12 -23.61 -0.69 14.86
CA ALA A 12 -24.90 -1.14 14.33
C ALA A 12 -25.52 -2.31 15.12
N GLY A 13 -24.82 -2.85 16.12
CA GLY A 13 -25.29 -3.96 16.96
C GLY A 13 -25.07 -5.35 16.36
N GLU A 14 -24.23 -5.46 15.33
CA GLU A 14 -23.91 -6.76 14.73
C GLU A 14 -23.19 -7.67 15.74
N PRO A 15 -23.50 -8.98 15.77
CA PRO A 15 -22.79 -9.92 16.63
C PRO A 15 -21.34 -10.10 16.16
N ALA A 16 -20.46 -10.53 17.07
CA ALA A 16 -19.02 -10.54 16.83
C ALA A 16 -18.58 -11.42 15.64
N ASP A 17 -19.26 -12.54 15.42
CA ASP A 17 -19.06 -13.42 14.27
C ASP A 17 -19.42 -12.74 12.95
N GLU A 18 -20.49 -11.95 12.93
CA GLU A 18 -20.89 -11.15 11.77
C GLU A 18 -19.88 -10.03 11.48
N VAL A 19 -19.39 -9.33 12.50
CA VAL A 19 -18.30 -8.34 12.35
C VAL A 19 -17.06 -9.00 11.73
N VAL A 20 -16.68 -10.19 12.19
CA VAL A 20 -15.56 -10.96 11.62
C VAL A 20 -15.83 -11.32 10.16
N ARG A 21 -17.06 -11.76 9.84
CA ARG A 21 -17.47 -12.09 8.46
C ARG A 21 -17.35 -10.87 7.54
N ILE A 22 -17.87 -9.72 7.96
CA ILE A 22 -17.78 -8.45 7.22
C ILE A 22 -16.32 -8.11 6.96
N VAL A 23 -15.48 -8.03 8.00
CA VAL A 23 -14.07 -7.65 7.85
C VAL A 23 -13.33 -8.61 6.92
N ARG A 24 -13.53 -9.92 7.06
CA ARG A 24 -12.90 -10.93 6.19
C ARG A 24 -13.34 -10.77 4.74
N GLY A 25 -14.60 -10.43 4.48
CA GLY A 25 -15.10 -10.14 3.14
C GLY A 25 -14.51 -8.88 2.50
N LEU A 26 -13.94 -7.97 3.30
CA LEU A 26 -13.29 -6.76 2.80
C LEU A 26 -11.80 -6.95 2.48
N VAL A 27 -11.12 -7.90 3.11
CA VAL A 27 -9.67 -8.14 2.92
C VAL A 27 -9.29 -8.36 1.44
N PRO A 28 -10.03 -9.15 0.64
CA PRO A 28 -9.66 -9.39 -0.76
C PRO A 28 -9.70 -8.16 -1.66
N ARG A 29 -10.33 -7.07 -1.23
CA ARG A 29 -10.47 -5.81 -1.97
C ARG A 29 -9.38 -4.80 -1.61
N MET A 30 -8.45 -5.19 -0.75
CA MET A 30 -7.34 -4.35 -0.31
C MET A 30 -6.06 -4.71 -1.03
N TYR A 31 -5.50 -3.71 -1.70
CA TYR A 31 -4.26 -3.86 -2.42
C TYR A 31 -3.26 -2.80 -1.99
N VAL A 32 -1.98 -3.13 -2.06
CA VAL A 32 -0.89 -2.21 -1.76
C VAL A 32 0.22 -2.39 -2.76
N LEU A 33 0.77 -1.27 -3.23
CA LEU A 33 2.05 -1.26 -3.93
C LEU A 33 2.97 -0.27 -3.23
N PHE A 34 4.19 -0.67 -2.94
CA PHE A 34 5.14 0.18 -2.22
C PHE A 34 6.58 -0.12 -2.63
N PHE A 35 7.45 0.88 -2.45
CA PHE A 35 8.89 0.70 -2.56
C PHE A 35 9.56 0.96 -1.21
N VAL A 36 10.72 0.34 -1.02
CA VAL A 36 11.53 0.51 0.19
C VAL A 36 12.72 1.43 -0.02
N ASP A 37 13.22 1.98 1.08
CA ASP A 37 14.40 2.83 1.08
C ASP A 37 15.65 2.03 0.65
N SER A 38 15.85 0.87 1.29
CA SER A 38 16.90 -0.08 0.99
C SER A 38 16.39 -1.52 1.02
N PRO A 39 16.66 -2.33 -0.04
CA PRO A 39 16.39 -3.78 -0.05
C PRO A 39 17.01 -4.54 1.13
N THR A 40 18.10 -4.02 1.72
CA THR A 40 18.80 -4.66 2.84
C THR A 40 18.01 -4.65 4.14
N LEU A 41 17.09 -3.71 4.33
CA LEU A 41 16.25 -3.62 5.54
C LEU A 41 15.28 -4.81 5.62
N LEU A 42 14.62 -5.11 4.50
CA LEU A 42 13.75 -6.28 4.38
C LEU A 42 14.53 -7.59 4.49
N ALA A 43 15.72 -7.65 3.89
CA ALA A 43 16.56 -8.84 3.92
C ALA A 43 17.02 -9.24 5.35
N ASN A 44 17.01 -8.31 6.31
CA ASN A 44 17.35 -8.63 7.70
C ASN A 44 16.13 -9.04 8.54
N SER A 45 14.92 -8.96 7.99
CA SER A 45 13.70 -9.31 8.69
C SER A 45 13.42 -10.82 8.61
N LYS A 46 13.51 -11.51 9.75
CA LYS A 46 13.26 -12.98 9.83
C LYS A 46 11.80 -13.40 9.59
N ARG A 47 10.87 -12.43 9.48
CA ARG A 47 9.42 -12.69 9.34
C ARG A 47 8.94 -12.80 7.89
N TYR A 48 9.71 -12.35 6.90
CA TYR A 48 9.27 -12.28 5.50
C TYR A 48 10.25 -13.01 4.56
N GLY A 49 10.48 -14.30 4.83
CA GLY A 49 11.55 -15.11 4.24
C GLY A 49 11.53 -15.18 2.69
N LYS A 50 10.35 -15.07 2.05
CA LYS A 50 10.24 -15.04 0.58
C LYS A 50 10.84 -13.76 -0.03
N ALA A 51 10.62 -12.60 0.59
CA ALA A 51 11.20 -11.34 0.15
C ALA A 51 12.73 -11.34 0.26
N GLN A 52 13.29 -11.92 1.32
CA GLN A 52 14.74 -11.99 1.56
C GLN A 52 15.51 -12.70 0.43
N ALA A 53 14.99 -13.82 -0.08
CA ALA A 53 15.62 -14.61 -1.14
C ALA A 53 15.67 -13.87 -2.49
N VAL A 54 14.71 -12.98 -2.74
CA VAL A 54 14.64 -12.22 -3.99
C VAL A 54 15.47 -10.94 -3.91
N LEU A 55 15.41 -10.24 -2.77
CA LEU A 55 16.09 -8.94 -2.58
C LEU A 55 17.61 -9.05 -2.54
N SER A 56 18.14 -10.16 -2.02
CA SER A 56 19.57 -10.47 -2.02
C SER A 56 20.18 -10.58 -3.43
N LYS A 57 19.36 -10.80 -4.47
CA LYS A 57 19.79 -10.89 -5.88
C LYS A 57 19.59 -9.59 -6.67
N MET A 58 19.00 -8.56 -6.05
CA MET A 58 18.59 -7.31 -6.71
C MET A 58 19.53 -6.15 -6.35
N LEU A 59 20.79 -6.23 -6.80
CA LEU A 59 21.77 -5.14 -6.61
C LEU A 59 21.53 -4.01 -7.61
N GLY A 60 21.48 -2.76 -7.12
CA GLY A 60 21.41 -1.56 -7.97
C GLY A 60 20.03 -1.22 -8.53
N ILE A 61 18.97 -1.90 -8.07
CA ILE A 61 17.58 -1.65 -8.46
C ILE A 61 16.71 -1.51 -7.20
N LYS A 62 15.64 -0.72 -7.30
CA LYS A 62 14.63 -0.54 -6.27
C LYS A 62 13.45 -1.49 -6.56
N PRO A 63 13.12 -2.40 -5.64
CA PRO A 63 11.97 -3.29 -5.78
C PRO A 63 10.67 -2.53 -5.46
N LEU A 64 9.66 -2.74 -6.28
CA LEU A 64 8.26 -2.51 -5.92
C LEU A 64 7.69 -3.82 -5.38
N LEU A 65 7.00 -3.72 -4.26
CA LEU A 65 6.50 -4.84 -3.48
C LEU A 65 5.00 -4.69 -3.27
N THR A 66 4.32 -5.81 -3.24
CA THR A 66 2.92 -5.93 -2.84
C THR A 66 2.76 -6.97 -1.73
N ILE A 67 1.53 -7.18 -1.26
CA ILE A 67 1.20 -8.20 -0.28
C ILE A 67 0.27 -9.21 -0.93
N GLU A 68 0.68 -10.47 -0.96
CA GLU A 68 -0.11 -11.60 -1.43
C GLU A 68 -0.18 -12.65 -0.32
N GLU A 69 -1.40 -13.08 0.05
CA GLU A 69 -1.63 -14.07 1.12
C GLU A 69 -0.93 -13.74 2.45
N GLY A 70 -0.72 -12.44 2.73
CA GLY A 70 -0.03 -11.96 3.93
C GLY A 70 1.51 -11.93 3.83
N ASP A 71 2.08 -12.37 2.70
CA ASP A 71 3.51 -12.30 2.41
C ASP A 71 3.84 -11.08 1.54
N MET A 72 4.99 -10.45 1.81
CA MET A 72 5.53 -9.43 0.90
C MET A 72 6.15 -10.09 -0.33
N VAL A 73 5.71 -9.70 -1.51
CA VAL A 73 6.20 -10.24 -2.79
C VAL A 73 6.65 -9.12 -3.73
N PRO A 74 7.75 -9.31 -4.48
CA PRO A 74 8.22 -8.34 -5.46
C PRO A 74 7.37 -8.42 -6.73
N LEU A 75 6.81 -7.28 -7.12
CA LEU A 75 6.01 -7.13 -8.32
C LEU A 75 6.88 -6.66 -9.50
N GLU A 76 7.67 -5.60 -9.29
CA GLU A 76 8.46 -4.99 -10.36
C GLU A 76 9.83 -4.46 -9.86
N LYS A 77 10.74 -4.21 -10.80
CA LYS A 77 12.07 -3.66 -10.55
C LYS A 77 12.19 -2.30 -11.25
N VAL A 78 12.48 -1.25 -10.49
CA VAL A 78 12.73 0.08 -11.03
C VAL A 78 14.14 0.55 -10.72
N ARG A 79 14.70 1.46 -11.53
CA ARG A 79 16.09 1.91 -11.38
C ARG A 79 16.22 3.11 -10.44
N ASN A 80 15.21 3.96 -10.39
CA ASN A 80 15.21 5.19 -9.61
C ASN A 80 13.85 5.45 -8.95
N ARG A 81 13.78 6.49 -8.11
CA ARG A 81 12.57 6.83 -7.35
C ARG A 81 11.44 7.35 -8.24
N GLN A 82 11.78 8.14 -9.26
CA GLN A 82 10.79 8.66 -10.22
C GLN A 82 10.02 7.52 -10.91
N GLN A 83 10.73 6.50 -11.41
CA GLN A 83 10.10 5.30 -11.96
C GLN A 83 9.24 4.57 -10.94
N ALA A 84 9.63 4.55 -9.66
CA ALA A 84 8.79 3.97 -8.61
C ALA A 84 7.47 4.73 -8.46
N VAL A 85 7.52 6.06 -8.50
CA VAL A 85 6.32 6.93 -8.45
C VAL A 85 5.42 6.70 -9.66
N GLU A 86 5.99 6.67 -10.88
CA GLU A 86 5.25 6.36 -12.12
C GLU A 86 4.50 5.02 -11.99
N LYS A 87 5.15 3.99 -11.46
CA LYS A 87 4.52 2.68 -11.22
C LYS A 87 3.43 2.68 -10.16
N LEU A 88 3.52 3.52 -9.13
CA LEU A 88 2.43 3.69 -8.18
C LEU A 88 1.18 4.28 -8.87
N ILE A 89 1.38 5.16 -9.85
CA ILE A 89 0.28 5.78 -10.61
C ILE A 89 -0.34 4.79 -11.58
N GLU A 90 0.49 4.04 -12.32
CA GLU A 90 0.04 2.95 -13.18
C GLU A 90 -0.83 1.97 -12.39
N PHE A 91 -0.34 1.51 -11.22
CA PHE A 91 -1.06 0.60 -10.34
C PHE A 91 -2.46 1.10 -9.94
N VAL A 92 -2.59 2.37 -9.55
CA VAL A 92 -3.92 2.92 -9.19
C VAL A 92 -4.85 2.99 -10.40
N SER A 93 -4.28 3.25 -11.58
CA SER A 93 -5.03 3.38 -12.84
C SER A 93 -5.59 2.05 -13.35
N GLU A 94 -5.14 0.91 -12.82
CA GLU A 94 -5.66 -0.42 -13.14
C GLU A 94 -7.04 -0.68 -12.54
N TYR A 95 -7.44 0.08 -11.52
CA TYR A 95 -8.72 -0.11 -10.82
C TYR A 95 -9.79 0.80 -11.43
N SER A 96 -10.85 0.19 -11.99
CA SER A 96 -11.99 0.93 -12.54
C SER A 96 -12.87 1.56 -11.48
N GLU A 97 -12.99 0.92 -10.32
CA GLU A 97 -13.73 1.43 -9.17
C GLU A 97 -12.85 1.48 -7.93
N LEU A 98 -12.69 2.68 -7.38
CA LEU A 98 -11.92 2.91 -6.18
C LEU A 98 -12.85 3.41 -5.08
N GLU A 99 -13.05 2.62 -4.02
CA GLU A 99 -13.81 3.05 -2.84
C GLU A 99 -12.95 3.98 -1.99
N ASN A 100 -11.75 3.53 -1.60
CA ASN A 100 -10.77 4.32 -0.86
C ASN A 100 -9.36 4.25 -1.48
N LEU A 101 -8.54 5.25 -1.19
CA LEU A 101 -7.15 5.36 -1.66
C LEU A 101 -6.37 6.19 -0.64
N ALA A 102 -5.12 5.81 -0.37
CA ALA A 102 -4.25 6.55 0.52
C ALA A 102 -2.79 6.37 0.10
N VAL A 103 -1.99 7.42 0.27
CA VAL A 103 -0.52 7.33 0.19
C VAL A 103 0.00 7.07 1.60
N LEU A 104 0.99 6.18 1.73
CA LEU A 104 1.74 5.95 2.95
C LEU A 104 3.19 6.36 2.79
N GLN A 105 3.74 7.03 3.81
CA GLN A 105 5.13 7.48 3.84
C GLN A 105 5.72 7.44 5.26
N GLY A 106 7.05 7.44 5.38
CA GLY A 106 7.76 7.40 6.66
C GLY A 106 8.14 8.76 7.25
N ALA A 107 7.50 9.83 6.75
CA ALA A 107 7.75 11.21 7.11
C ALA A 107 6.45 11.91 7.57
N PRO A 108 6.54 12.86 8.51
CA PRO A 108 5.37 13.59 9.00
C PRO A 108 4.78 14.56 7.96
N GLU A 109 5.64 15.13 7.11
CA GLU A 109 5.25 16.06 6.05
C GLU A 109 5.41 15.41 4.67
N PRO A 110 4.58 15.76 3.67
CA PRO A 110 4.71 15.22 2.32
C PRO A 110 6.11 15.43 1.73
N THR A 111 6.78 14.32 1.41
CA THR A 111 8.08 14.32 0.72
C THR A 111 7.95 14.83 -0.72
N GLU A 112 9.07 15.08 -1.40
CA GLU A 112 9.05 15.51 -2.81
C GLU A 112 8.35 14.48 -3.70
N ASP A 113 8.73 13.21 -3.58
CA ASP A 113 8.07 12.11 -4.28
C ASP A 113 6.56 12.05 -3.97
N THR A 114 6.16 12.34 -2.73
CA THR A 114 4.74 12.34 -2.32
C THR A 114 4.00 13.46 -3.02
N ARG A 115 4.62 14.65 -3.10
CA ARG A 115 4.04 15.81 -3.79
C ARG A 115 3.92 15.56 -5.28
N GLN A 116 4.95 14.97 -5.89
CA GLN A 116 4.92 14.56 -7.30
C GLN A 116 3.75 13.59 -7.54
N LEU A 117 3.68 12.53 -6.75
CA LEU A 117 2.62 11.53 -6.84
C LEU A 117 1.23 12.18 -6.72
N LEU A 118 1.01 13.02 -5.70
CA LEU A 118 -0.27 13.70 -5.49
C LEU A 118 -0.63 14.64 -6.64
N ALA A 119 0.35 15.35 -7.21
CA ALA A 119 0.11 16.25 -8.34
C ALA A 119 -0.38 15.47 -9.57
N GLU A 120 0.26 14.34 -9.88
CA GLU A 120 -0.13 13.48 -11.00
C GLU A 120 -1.48 12.79 -10.73
N MET A 121 -1.71 12.27 -9.52
CA MET A 121 -3.00 11.69 -9.11
C MET A 121 -4.15 12.69 -9.17
N THR A 122 -3.91 13.97 -8.90
CA THR A 122 -4.94 15.01 -9.01
C THR A 122 -5.34 15.27 -10.46
N GLN A 123 -4.45 15.05 -11.43
CA GLN A 123 -4.81 15.14 -12.85
C GLN A 123 -5.68 13.96 -13.30
N ILE A 124 -5.39 12.76 -12.78
CA ILE A 124 -6.09 11.52 -13.16
C ILE A 124 -7.44 11.38 -12.42
N PHE A 125 -7.47 11.77 -11.14
CA PHE A 125 -8.63 11.65 -10.26
C PHE A 125 -8.99 13.01 -9.62
N PRO A 126 -9.41 14.02 -10.41
CA PRO A 126 -9.54 15.41 -9.96
C PRO A 126 -10.57 15.63 -8.84
N ALA A 127 -11.59 14.78 -8.74
CA ALA A 127 -12.61 14.87 -7.71
C ALA A 127 -12.21 14.20 -6.38
N ARG A 128 -11.03 13.57 -6.31
CA ARG A 128 -10.68 12.68 -5.21
C ARG A 128 -9.57 13.26 -4.34
N ARG A 129 -9.86 13.42 -3.05
CA ARG A 129 -8.83 13.75 -2.06
C ARG A 129 -8.08 12.48 -1.68
N VAL A 130 -6.77 12.48 -1.90
CA VAL A 130 -5.89 11.38 -1.51
C VAL A 130 -5.21 11.71 -0.19
N PRO A 131 -5.61 11.12 0.95
CA PRO A 131 -4.92 11.32 2.21
C PRO A 131 -3.50 10.76 2.16
N VAL A 132 -2.58 11.45 2.82
CA VAL A 132 -1.23 10.97 3.12
C VAL A 132 -1.18 10.54 4.58
N LEU A 133 -0.78 9.30 4.82
CA LEU A 133 -0.68 8.71 6.15
C LEU A 133 0.79 8.44 6.48
N GLU A 134 1.22 8.87 7.67
CA GLU A 134 2.54 8.51 8.19
C GLU A 134 2.49 7.10 8.79
N TYR A 135 3.40 6.21 8.38
CA TYR A 135 3.57 4.93 9.06
C TYR A 135 4.54 5.03 10.24
N GLY A 136 4.22 4.29 11.30
CA GLY A 136 4.99 4.30 12.53
C GLY A 136 6.33 3.55 12.49
N PRO A 137 7.11 3.62 13.58
CA PRO A 137 8.47 3.05 13.68
C PRO A 137 8.54 1.55 13.40
N SER A 138 7.49 0.81 13.75
CA SER A 138 7.41 -0.63 13.48
C SER A 138 7.55 -0.92 11.99
N LEU A 139 6.76 -0.26 11.14
CA LEU A 139 6.85 -0.43 9.69
C LEU A 139 8.16 0.16 9.14
N ALA A 140 8.57 1.33 9.65
CA ALA A 140 9.81 1.98 9.24
C ALA A 140 11.07 1.12 9.47
N SER A 141 11.06 0.22 10.46
CA SER A 141 12.17 -0.71 10.70
C SER A 141 12.39 -1.72 9.56
N PHE A 142 11.35 -1.97 8.74
CA PHE A 142 11.38 -2.93 7.63
C PHE A 142 11.52 -2.24 6.27
N ILE A 143 10.80 -1.13 6.05
CA ILE A 143 10.75 -0.45 4.74
C ILE A 143 11.57 0.84 4.67
N GLY A 144 12.18 1.25 5.80
CA GLY A 144 12.93 2.50 5.95
C GLY A 144 12.02 3.72 6.12
N ARG A 145 12.59 4.90 6.35
CA ARG A 145 11.83 6.16 6.40
C ARG A 145 11.62 6.79 5.02
N GLY A 146 12.48 6.46 4.06
CA GLY A 146 12.35 6.89 2.67
C GLY A 146 11.42 6.01 1.81
N GLY A 147 10.80 4.98 2.39
CA GLY A 147 9.81 4.14 1.74
C GLY A 147 8.48 4.87 1.54
N MET A 148 7.75 4.45 0.51
CA MET A 148 6.43 5.00 0.19
C MET A 148 5.61 3.97 -0.54
N GLY A 149 4.29 4.04 -0.40
CA GLY A 149 3.39 3.24 -1.20
C GLY A 149 1.99 3.82 -1.27
N ILE A 150 1.14 3.11 -1.98
CA ILE A 150 -0.27 3.39 -2.11
C ILE A 150 -1.06 2.20 -1.62
N PHE A 151 -2.09 2.47 -0.81
CA PHE A 151 -3.16 1.52 -0.52
C PHE A 151 -4.37 1.83 -1.36
N VAL A 152 -4.93 0.80 -1.98
CA VAL A 152 -6.18 0.81 -2.72
C VAL A 152 -7.20 -0.03 -1.96
N PHE A 153 -8.41 0.51 -1.83
CA PHE A 153 -9.59 -0.28 -1.52
C PHE A 153 -10.49 -0.22 -2.74
N GLU A 154 -10.56 -1.34 -3.46
CA GLU A 154 -11.36 -1.46 -4.67
C GLU A 154 -12.85 -1.40 -4.35
N GLY A 155 -13.65 -0.74 -5.19
CA GLY A 155 -15.11 -0.70 -5.09
C GLY A 155 -15.75 -2.09 -5.18
N ARG A 156 -17.03 -2.21 -4.79
CA ARG A 156 -17.80 -3.38 -5.19
C ARG A 156 -18.27 -3.07 -6.60
N GLY A 157 -17.72 -3.77 -7.60
CA GLY A 157 -18.24 -3.69 -8.94
C GLY A 157 -19.75 -3.96 -8.95
N TYR A 158 -20.45 -3.47 -9.97
CA TYR A 158 -21.91 -3.45 -10.09
C TYR A 158 -22.63 -4.83 -10.14
N ASP A 159 -21.93 -5.93 -9.81
CA ASP A 159 -22.41 -7.31 -9.89
C ASP A 159 -22.57 -7.97 -8.50
N ASP A 160 -23.19 -7.27 -7.53
CA ASP A 160 -23.71 -7.83 -6.27
C ASP A 160 -25.22 -7.54 -6.12
#